data_AF-A0A932JL37-F1
#
_entry.id   AF-A0A932JL37-F1
#
_cell.length_a   1.000
_cell.length_b   1.000
_cell.length_c   1.000
_cell.angle_alpha   90.00
_cell.angle_beta   90.00
_cell.angle_gamma   90.00
#
_symmetry.space_group_name_H-M   'P 1'
#
loop_
_entity.id
_entity.type
_entity.pdbx_description
1 polymer ?
#
loop_
_entity_poly.entity_id
_entity_poly.type
_entity_poly.pdbx_seq_one_letter_code
_entity_poly.pdbx_strand_id
1 'polypeptide(L)'
;MPIMKVIEVLAQSDKSWEDAAQQALKEASKSVRNIRSLYIENMQAVVNDGRVDYRLDAKISFEVDAHRPAASSSRLGLRAVTSRR
;
A
#
# COMPACT_ATOMS: atom_id res chain seq x y z
N MET A 1 8.08 -19.47 6.27
CA MET A 1 7.19 -18.74 7.21
C MET A 1 6.82 -17.41 6.57
N PRO A 2 5.54 -17.06 6.44
CA PRO A 2 5.13 -15.76 5.91
C PRO A 2 5.50 -14.65 6.90
N ILE A 3 6.12 -13.57 6.41
CA ILE A 3 6.41 -12.38 7.21
C ILE A 3 5.33 -11.34 6.89
N MET A 4 4.66 -10.86 7.92
CA MET A 4 3.68 -9.78 7.81
C MET A 4 4.37 -8.45 8.10
N LYS A 5 4.12 -7.45 7.25
CA LYS A 5 4.39 -6.04 7.57
C LYS A 5 3.08 -5.35 7.88
N VAL A 6 3.15 -4.40 8.80
CA VAL A 6 2.03 -3.54 9.17
C VAL A 6 2.40 -2.11 8.82
N ILE A 7 1.48 -1.39 8.20
CA ILE A 7 1.54 0.06 8.00
C ILE A 7 0.34 0.70 8.67
N GLU A 8 0.54 1.90 9.19
CA GLU A 8 -0.52 2.75 9.71
C GLU A 8 -0.99 3.70 8.61
N VAL A 9 -2.29 3.86 8.48
CA VAL A 9 -2.94 4.72 7.49
C VAL A 9 -4.02 5.55 8.17
N LEU A 10 -4.12 6.80 7.75
CA LEU A 10 -5.20 7.70 8.15
C LEU A 10 -6.05 7.97 6.91
N ALA A 11 -7.36 7.85 7.07
CA ALA A 11 -8.30 8.07 5.98
C ALA A 11 -9.51 8.87 6.45
N GLN A 12 -10.19 9.51 5.51
CA GLN A 12 -11.40 10.27 5.79
C GLN A 12 -12.42 10.16 4.66
N SER A 13 -13.70 10.35 5.00
CA SER A 13 -14.81 10.41 4.05
C SER A 13 -15.88 11.36 4.58
N ASP A 14 -16.58 12.04 3.68
CA ASP A 14 -17.76 12.87 3.96
C ASP A 14 -19.05 12.04 4.05
N LYS A 15 -18.98 10.72 3.83
CA LYS A 15 -20.15 9.82 3.79
C LYS A 15 -20.33 8.98 5.03
N SER A 16 -19.30 8.20 5.38
CA SER A 16 -19.32 7.32 6.56
C SER A 16 -17.92 6.79 6.87
N TRP A 17 -17.75 6.17 8.03
CA TRP A 17 -16.50 5.50 8.37
C TRP A 17 -16.24 4.25 7.51
N GLU A 18 -17.28 3.52 7.07
CA GLU A 18 -17.12 2.39 6.16
C GLU A 18 -16.56 2.84 4.81
N ASP A 19 -17.04 3.97 4.29
CA ASP A 19 -16.49 4.55 3.06
C ASP A 19 -15.03 4.98 3.27
N ALA A 20 -14.69 5.62 4.41
CA ALA A 20 -13.31 5.94 4.75
C ALA A 20 -12.41 4.68 4.83
N ALA A 21 -12.91 3.57 5.37
CA ALA A 21 -12.17 2.31 5.49
C ALA A 21 -11.91 1.68 4.11
N GLN A 22 -12.92 1.70 3.24
CA GLN A 22 -12.78 1.24 1.86
C GLN A 22 -11.80 2.11 1.07
N GLN A 23 -11.82 3.42 1.27
CA GLN A 23 -10.84 4.33 0.67
C GLN A 23 -9.41 4.05 1.16
N ALA A 24 -9.22 3.84 2.46
CA ALA A 24 -7.93 3.47 3.04
C ALA A 24 -7.35 2.20 2.38
N LEU A 25 -8.17 1.15 2.26
CA LEU A 25 -7.79 -0.10 1.62
C LEU A 25 -7.47 0.09 0.13
N LYS A 26 -8.33 0.83 -0.59
CA LYS A 26 -8.17 1.11 -2.01
C LYS A 26 -6.87 1.86 -2.30
N GLU A 27 -6.56 2.91 -1.54
CA GLU A 27 -5.33 3.68 -1.74
C GLU A 27 -4.08 2.87 -1.36
N ALA A 28 -4.11 2.17 -0.23
CA ALA A 28 -2.99 1.31 0.18
C ALA A 28 -2.71 0.20 -0.85
N SER A 29 -3.74 -0.37 -1.47
CA SER A 29 -3.62 -1.43 -2.49
C SER A 29 -2.86 -1.00 -3.76
N LYS A 30 -2.68 0.31 -3.97
CA LYS A 30 -1.87 0.84 -5.08
C LYS A 30 -0.37 0.63 -4.84
N SER A 31 0.08 0.67 -3.59
CA SER A 31 1.51 0.58 -3.22
C SER A 31 1.91 -0.77 -2.64
N VAL A 32 1.01 -1.44 -1.91
CA VAL A 32 1.28 -2.72 -1.25
C VAL A 32 0.34 -3.80 -1.77
N ARG A 33 0.87 -5.01 -1.94
CA ARG A 33 0.10 -6.19 -2.40
C ARG A 33 -0.09 -7.16 -1.24
N ASN A 34 -0.90 -8.19 -1.45
CA ASN A 34 -1.14 -9.26 -0.48
C ASN A 34 -1.67 -8.76 0.87
N ILE A 35 -2.57 -7.77 0.85
CA ILE A 35 -3.25 -7.26 2.06
C ILE A 35 -4.13 -8.38 2.63
N ARG A 36 -4.03 -8.61 3.94
CA ARG A 36 -4.79 -9.65 4.66
C ARG A 36 -5.79 -9.09 5.66
N SER A 37 -5.51 -7.92 6.22
CA SER A 37 -6.39 -7.28 7.19
C SER A 37 -6.24 -5.77 7.20
N LEU A 38 -7.34 -5.11 7.58
CA LEU A 38 -7.43 -3.70 7.95
C LEU A 38 -8.00 -3.67 9.37
N TYR A 39 -7.22 -3.22 10.33
CA TYR A 39 -7.62 -3.09 11.73
C TYR A 39 -7.85 -1.62 12.04
N ILE A 40 -9.07 -1.25 12.43
CA ILE A 40 -9.41 0.13 12.79
C ILE A 40 -9.01 0.37 14.25
N GLU A 41 -8.11 1.32 14.47
CA GLU A 41 -7.63 1.67 15.81
C GLU A 41 -8.48 2.75 16.44
N ASN A 42 -8.69 3.84 15.69
CA ASN A 42 -9.45 5.00 16.15
C ASN A 42 -10.42 5.46 15.08
N MET A 43 -11.55 6.00 15.54
CA MET A 43 -12.56 6.63 14.71
C MET A 43 -12.87 7.99 15.31
N GLN A 44 -12.84 9.02 14.48
CA GLN A 44 -13.13 10.39 14.86
C GLN A 44 -14.06 11.04 13.82
N ALA A 45 -14.76 12.08 14.24
CA ALA A 45 -15.59 12.89 13.38
C ALA A 45 -15.22 14.36 13.59
N VAL A 46 -14.93 15.06 12.50
CA VAL A 46 -14.69 16.51 12.53
C VAL A 46 -15.96 17.21 12.07
N VAL A 47 -16.46 18.15 12.88
CA VAL A 47 -17.67 18.90 12.55
C VAL A 47 -17.27 20.30 12.09
N ASN A 48 -17.60 20.64 10.83
CA ASN A 48 -17.38 21.96 10.23
C ASN A 48 -18.69 22.45 9.61
N ASP A 49 -19.19 23.60 10.05
CA ASP A 49 -20.44 24.20 9.53
C ASP A 49 -21.63 23.24 9.44
N GLY A 50 -21.77 22.36 10.44
CA GLY A 50 -22.83 21.35 10.49
C GLY A 50 -22.63 20.15 9.58
N ARG A 51 -21.50 20.06 8.84
CA ARG A 51 -21.08 18.88 8.09
C ARG A 51 -20.12 18.04 8.92
N VAL A 52 -20.17 16.72 8.72
CA VAL A 52 -19.33 15.76 9.44
C VAL A 52 -18.36 15.10 8.46
N ASP A 53 -17.06 15.23 8.74
CA ASP A 53 -16.02 14.44 8.08
C ASP A 53 -15.64 13.27 8.99
N TYR A 54 -15.88 12.05 8.52
CA TYR A 54 -15.58 10.81 9.22
C TYR A 54 -14.13 10.42 8.95
N ARG A 55 -13.29 10.44 9.99
CA ARG A 55 -11.89 10.01 9.88
C ARG A 55 -11.64 8.75 10.69
N LEU A 56 -10.64 8.00 10.26
CA LEU A 56 -10.15 6.84 10.98
C LEU A 56 -8.64 6.72 10.87
N ASP A 57 -8.08 6.07 11.89
CA ASP A 57 -6.70 5.61 11.92
C ASP A 57 -6.76 4.07 11.90
N ALA A 58 -6.02 3.44 11.00
CA ALA A 58 -6.06 2.00 10.81
C ALA A 58 -4.69 1.41 10.50
N LYS A 59 -4.53 0.13 10.87
CA LYS A 59 -3.37 -0.68 10.55
C LYS A 59 -3.70 -1.68 9.44
N ILE A 60 -2.96 -1.61 8.34
CA ILE A 60 -3.05 -2.57 7.23
C ILE A 60 -1.92 -3.57 7.35
N SER A 61 -2.27 -4.84 7.45
CA SER A 61 -1.31 -5.94 7.47
C SER A 61 -1.25 -6.61 6.11
N PHE A 62 -0.06 -6.78 5.58
CA PHE A 62 0.17 -7.42 4.29
C PHE A 62 1.38 -8.34 4.33
N GLU A 63 1.31 -9.39 3.53
CA GLU A 63 2.37 -10.39 3.44
C GLU A 63 3.52 -9.85 2.57
N VAL A 64 4.75 -9.98 3.08
CA VAL A 64 5.95 -9.60 2.33
C VAL A 64 6.37 -10.78 1.47
N ASP A 65 6.56 -10.53 0.18
CA ASP A 65 7.14 -11.53 -0.72
C ASP A 65 8.53 -11.92 -0.19
N ALA A 66 8.66 -13.20 0.20
CA ALA A 66 9.95 -13.76 0.56
C ALA A 66 10.79 -13.85 -0.73
N HIS A 67 11.76 -12.94 -0.86
CA HIS A 67 12.83 -12.98 -1.85
C HIS A 67 12.48 -12.47 -3.26
N ARG A 68 12.62 -11.15 -3.47
CA ARG A 68 13.10 -10.63 -4.76
C ARG A 68 14.53 -10.12 -4.54
N PRO A 69 15.59 -10.87 -4.89
CA PRO A 69 16.86 -10.22 -5.12
C PRO A 69 16.60 -9.21 -6.25
N ALA A 70 16.97 -7.94 -6.01
CA ALA A 70 16.92 -6.92 -7.04
C ALA A 70 17.52 -7.52 -8.32
N ALA A 71 16.79 -7.43 -9.43
CA ALA A 71 17.16 -8.04 -10.70
C ALA A 71 18.67 -7.90 -10.88
N SER A 72 19.38 -9.04 -10.89
CA SER A 72 20.77 -9.05 -11.28
C SER A 72 20.82 -8.45 -12.67
N SER A 73 21.36 -7.26 -12.80
CA SER A 73 21.81 -6.70 -14.06
C SER A 73 22.98 -7.55 -14.55
N SER A 74 22.68 -8.78 -15.00
CA SER A 74 23.61 -9.62 -15.73
C SER A 74 23.72 -9.04 -17.13
N ARG A 75 24.82 -8.30 -17.31
CA ARG A 75 25.46 -8.04 -18.59
C ARG A 75 25.29 -9.26 -19.50
N LEU A 76 24.76 -9.06 -20.71
CA LEU A 76 25.41 -9.56 -21.92
C LEU A 76 24.85 -8.84 -23.16
N GLY A 77 25.08 -7.52 -23.21
CA GLY A 77 25.20 -6.85 -24.50
C GLY A 77 26.55 -7.22 -25.12
N LEU A 78 26.71 -8.47 -25.57
CA LEU A 78 27.87 -8.87 -26.36
C LEU A 78 27.67 -8.32 -27.77
N ARG A 79 27.94 -7.02 -27.95
CA ARG A 79 28.20 -6.46 -29.27
C ARG A 79 29.52 -7.03 -29.75
N ALA A 80 29.45 -8.04 -30.62
CA ALA A 80 30.58 -8.46 -31.42
C ALA A 80 30.99 -7.30 -32.34
N VAL A 81 31.94 -6.48 -31.89
CA VAL A 81 32.80 -5.71 -32.77
C VAL A 81 34.01 -6.60 -33.04
N THR A 82 34.06 -7.24 -34.20
CA THR A 82 35.35 -7.47 -34.87
C THR A 82 35.19 -7.34 -36.38
N SER A 83 36.10 -6.55 -36.92
CA SER A 83 36.37 -6.20 -38.30
C SER A 83 36.78 -7.39 -39.17
N ARG A 84 36.44 -7.33 -40.47
CA ARG A 84 37.11 -7.84 -41.71
C ARG A 84 36.01 -8.06 -42.76
N ARG A 85 35.98 -7.47 -43.95
CA ARG A 85 36.96 -6.79 -44.82
C ARG A 85 36.27 -5.61 -45.52
#